data_AF-A0A3D0NN37-F1
#
_entry.id   AF-A0A3D0NN37-F1
#
_cell.length_a   1.000
_cell.length_b   1.000
_cell.length_c   1.000
_cell.angle_alpha   90.00
_cell.angle_beta   90.00
_cell.angle_gamma   90.00
#
_symmetry.space_group_name_H-M   'P 1'
#
loop_
_entity.id
_entity.type
_entity.pdbx_description
1 polymer ?
#
loop_
_entity_poly.entity_id
_entity_poly.type
_entity_poly.pdbx_seq_one_letter_code
_entity_poly.pdbx_strand_id
1 'polypeptide(L)' 'SLNSFGARDTLAVGDNTYEIYRLDAVPGTEKLPYSLKVLAENLLRTEDGANITADHINAIANW' A
#
# COMPACT_ATOMS: atom_id res chain seq x y z
N SER A 1 -6.29 7.30 4.89
CA SER A 1 -4.96 7.33 4.26
C SER A 1 -4.83 8.54 3.36
N LEU A 2 -3.69 9.25 3.42
CA LEU A 2 -3.31 10.35 2.53
C LEU A 2 -3.12 9.90 1.07
N ASN A 3 -2.88 8.61 0.84
CA ASN A 3 -2.82 7.99 -0.47
C ASN A 3 -1.76 8.62 -1.40
N SER A 4 -0.57 8.92 -0.88
CA SER A 4 0.49 9.64 -1.61
C SER A 4 0.93 8.94 -2.90
N PHE A 5 0.76 7.62 -2.98
CA PHE A 5 1.12 6.80 -4.15
C PHE A 5 -0.05 6.52 -5.09
N GLY A 6 -1.26 7.00 -4.80
CA GLY A 6 -2.44 6.65 -5.59
C GLY A 6 -2.80 5.16 -5.51
N ALA A 7 -2.46 4.49 -4.40
CA ALA A 7 -2.67 3.06 -4.21
C ALA A 7 -4.13 2.67 -3.93
N ARG A 8 -4.96 3.59 -3.41
CA ARG A 8 -6.39 3.33 -3.14
C ARG A 8 -7.12 3.06 -4.45
N ASP A 9 -7.77 1.90 -4.52
CA ASP A 9 -8.56 1.47 -5.68
C ASP A 9 -9.82 0.72 -5.23
N THR A 10 -10.71 0.46 -6.17
CA THR A 10 -11.97 -0.25 -5.96
C THR A 10 -11.96 -1.57 -6.72
N LEU A 11 -12.08 -2.68 -6.00
CA LEU A 11 -12.17 -4.01 -6.58
C LEU A 11 -13.64 -4.49 -6.61
N ALA A 12 -14.18 -4.63 -7.82
CA ALA A 12 -15.50 -5.22 -8.03
C ALA A 12 -15.39 -6.75 -8.16
N VAL A 13 -16.17 -7.48 -7.36
CA VAL A 13 -16.25 -8.95 -7.36
C VAL A 13 -17.72 -9.38 -7.40
N GLY A 14 -18.21 -9.68 -8.60
CA GLY A 14 -19.64 -9.86 -8.84
C GLY A 14 -20.40 -8.57 -8.51
N ASP A 15 -21.37 -8.66 -7.61
CA ASP A 15 -22.15 -7.52 -7.15
C ASP A 15 -21.52 -6.77 -5.96
N ASN A 16 -20.40 -7.29 -5.41
CA ASN A 16 -19.73 -6.70 -4.27
C ASN A 16 -18.60 -5.77 -4.69
N THR A 17 -18.36 -4.75 -3.88
CA THR A 17 -17.32 -3.75 -4.10
C THR A 17 -16.47 -3.60 -2.84
N TYR A 18 -15.15 -3.65 -2.99
CA TYR A 18 -14.20 -3.53 -1.89
C TYR A 18 -13.21 -2.40 -2.17
N GLU A 19 -12.90 -1.59 -1.15
CA GLU A 19 -11.74 -0.70 -1.19
C GLU A 19 -10.47 -1.54 -0.96
N ILE A 20 -9.47 -1.36 -1.81
CA ILE A 20 -8.15 -1.99 -1.69
C ILE A 20 -7.05 -0.93 -1.76
N TYR A 21 -5.86 -1.28 -1.29
CA TYR A 21 -4.63 -0.52 -1.50
C TYR A 21 -3.66 -1.37 -2.31
N ARG A 22 -3.43 -1.01 -3.57
CA ARG A 22 -2.65 -1.83 -4.49
C ARG A 22 -1.15 -1.63 -4.24
N LEU A 23 -0.45 -2.73 -3.99
CA LEU A 23 1.00 -2.72 -3.79
C LEU A 23 1.77 -2.27 -5.05
N ASP A 24 1.24 -2.58 -6.23
CA ASP A 24 1.85 -2.23 -7.52
C ASP A 24 1.95 -0.71 -7.77
N ALA A 25 1.26 0.11 -6.97
CA ALA A 25 1.41 1.56 -6.96
C ALA A 25 2.79 2.03 -6.44
N VAL A 26 3.53 1.17 -5.72
CA VAL A 26 4.86 1.48 -5.20
C VAL A 26 5.90 0.53 -5.82
N PRO A 27 6.80 1.04 -6.69
CA PRO A 27 7.86 0.23 -7.28
C PRO A 27 8.76 -0.42 -6.23
N GLY A 28 9.17 -1.68 -6.45
CA GLY A 28 10.03 -2.45 -5.55
C GLY A 28 9.26 -3.43 -4.66
N THR A 29 7.97 -3.16 -4.41
CA THR A 29 7.12 -4.04 -3.58
C THR A 29 6.94 -5.44 -4.18
N GLU A 30 7.09 -5.61 -5.49
CA GLU A 30 7.00 -6.90 -6.17
C GLU A 30 8.09 -7.89 -5.73
N LYS A 31 9.27 -7.39 -5.33
CA LYS A 31 10.43 -8.17 -4.91
C LYS A 31 10.40 -8.57 -3.44
N LEU A 32 9.51 -7.96 -2.65
CA LEU A 32 9.44 -8.19 -1.22
C LEU A 32 8.99 -9.62 -0.88
N PRO A 33 9.55 -10.23 0.19
CA PRO A 33 8.95 -11.39 0.85
C PRO A 33 7.51 -11.11 1.28
N TYR A 34 6.68 -12.15 1.35
CA TYR A 34 5.23 -12.00 1.63
C TYR A 34 4.92 -11.24 2.92
N SER A 35 5.69 -11.44 3.99
CA SER A 35 5.49 -10.71 5.25
C SER A 35 5.67 -9.20 5.08
N LEU A 36 6.68 -8.78 4.30
CA LEU A 36 6.93 -7.37 4.03
C LEU A 36 5.91 -6.78 3.06
N LYS A 37 5.36 -7.57 2.14
CA LYS A 37 4.21 -7.15 1.32
C LYS A 37 2.98 -6.82 2.18
N VAL A 38 2.68 -7.65 3.18
CA VAL A 38 1.58 -7.38 4.12
C VAL A 38 1.86 -6.12 4.95
N LEU A 39 3.09 -5.92 5.41
CA LEU A 39 3.45 -4.68 6.10
C LEU A 39 3.29 -3.46 5.19
N ALA A 40 3.80 -3.52 3.96
CA ALA A 40 3.70 -2.44 2.99
C ALA A 40 2.25 -2.04 2.69
N GLU A 41 1.35 -3.01 2.51
CA GLU A 41 -0.09 -2.74 2.30
C GLU A 41 -0.70 -2.04 3.52
N ASN A 42 -0.36 -2.52 4.73
CA ASN A 42 -0.85 -1.89 5.95
C ASN A 42 -0.40 -0.43 6.05
N LEU A 43 0.85 -0.12 5.70
CA LEU A 43 1.35 1.26 5.69
C LEU A 43 0.62 2.14 4.65
N LEU A 44 0.37 1.62 3.44
CA LEU A 44 -0.42 2.34 2.43
C LEU A 44 -1.83 2.68 2.94
N ARG A 45 -2.47 1.73 3.64
CA ARG A 45 -3.83 1.88 4.17
C ARG A 45 -3.89 2.82 5.38
N THR A 46 -2.80 3.00 6.12
CA THR A 46 -2.75 3.81 7.36
C THR A 46 -1.89 5.08 7.26
N GLU A 47 -1.43 5.46 6.06
CA GLU A 47 -0.68 6.69 5.84
C GLU A 47 -1.43 7.92 6.39
N ASP A 48 -0.82 8.62 7.34
CA ASP A 48 -1.38 9.78 8.04
C ASP A 48 -0.49 11.03 7.96
N GLY A 49 0.74 10.90 7.42
CA GLY A 49 1.70 11.97 7.26
C GLY A 49 2.44 12.36 8.54
N ALA A 50 2.19 11.68 9.65
CA ALA A 50 2.83 11.94 10.94
C ALA A 50 3.48 10.68 11.52
N ASN A 51 2.70 9.62 11.74
CA ASN A 51 3.18 8.34 12.25
C ASN A 51 3.54 7.38 11.10
N ILE A 52 2.79 7.45 10.00
CA ILE A 52 3.02 6.69 8.78
C ILE A 52 3.14 7.67 7.62
N THR A 53 4.36 7.79 7.10
CA THR A 53 4.71 8.71 6.03
C THR A 53 5.01 7.94 4.74
N ALA A 54 5.00 8.66 3.61
CA ALA A 54 5.46 8.14 2.33
C ALA A 54 6.90 7.58 2.42
N ASP A 55 7.75 8.18 3.25
CA ASP A 55 9.13 7.72 3.46
C ASP A 55 9.19 6.35 4.14
N HIS A 56 8.31 6.07 5.10
CA HIS A 56 8.21 4.72 5.69
C HIS A 56 7.83 3.66 4.65
N ILE A 57 6.91 4.00 3.74
CA ILE A 57 6.46 3.11 2.67
C ILE A 57 7.60 2.87 1.67
N ASN A 58 8.30 3.93 1.25
CA ASN A 58 9.47 3.84 0.37
C ASN A 58 10.62 3.04 1.00
N ALA A 59 10.83 3.16 2.32
CA ALA A 59 11.86 2.40 3.03
C ALA A 59 11.61 0.89 2.97
N ILE A 60 10.34 0.47 3.15
CA ILE A 60 9.97 -0.95 3.01
C ILE A 60 10.08 -1.42 1.56
N ALA A 61 9.67 -0.60 0.59
CA ALA A 61 9.72 -0.97 -0.83
C ALA A 61 11.15 -1.17 -1.37
N ASN A 62 12.14 -0.53 -0.76
CA ASN A 62 13.57 -0.62 -1.14
C ASN A 62 14.40 -1.55 -0.23
N TRP A 63 13.74 -2.48 0.49
CA TRP A 63 14.41 -3.44 1.38
C TRP A 63 15.28 -4.46 0.63
#